data_AF-A0A3P7JJR9-F1
#
_entry.id   AF-A0A3P7JJR9-F1
#
_cell.length_a   1.000
_cell.length_b   1.000
_cell.length_c   1.000
_cell.angle_alpha   90.00
_cell.angle_beta   90.00
_cell.angle_gamma   90.00
#
_symmetry.space_group_name_H-M   'P 1'
#
loop_
_entity.id
_entity.type
_entity.pdbx_description
1 polymer ?
#
loop_
_entity_poly.entity_id
_entity_poly.type
_entity_poly.pdbx_seq_one_letter_code
_entity_poly.pdbx_strand_id
1 'polypeptide(L)'
;MRGPTDLLRALSETVGVDTTAPHFAFIDDPAMIPSTSATKRNYYMAKEMGKRAARQLAEEWPTLFALDRDEPYLTAFRPQKPSDPLKVDPTDENLLSMIEKREVQDAVMLYERMRGQNIEVSQQVQMELFKLVAYYNGKNVPFSEWEEWHGMRAFGENEPNTWTPGGIVDLLYETLPKTPETTSAMVAGLVKFATPESVSRAQELLKELSSKSTPCVEAYDALISVSNWKDAQSLMKDMAAKEVKPSLHTWNSLLSAAAKVNNLTERHLAFEKVMGEMIAVGVVPCLESYRVVLNSIFHSLPSFDEKDSEKKREFALRRSYLDVLSTNDHCFFLEAMGLINYAGNLEIAERLVKLYESSANRVKMPALTAEGMFYNRYLLLYVEQTSSMEAIEKKYKELVPRLVGVSRQLTLAMADKLKVPRFTFTSTANNAVSWISEMLSDLERRPYLDQFPRWTLLVRLIEDGICARQLVDVRLGQVFRELLINTHFQVCRKSFLIFRIICYYFRSKQALSVEHREEYSNLIHRLVNIWIEFSRFTEERQRRLQLKLSPSMVNIR
;
A
#
# COMPACT_ATOMS: atom_id res chain seq x y z
N MET A 1 -33.89 -0.41 -19.18
CA MET A 1 -33.15 -1.36 -20.04
C MET A 1 -31.89 -1.79 -19.30
N ARG A 2 -31.42 -3.03 -19.48
CA ARG A 2 -30.14 -3.48 -18.88
C ARG A 2 -28.99 -2.88 -19.68
N GLY A 3 -27.97 -2.37 -19.01
CA GLY A 3 -26.71 -1.96 -19.60
C GLY A 3 -25.89 -3.17 -20.10
N PRO A 4 -24.90 -2.94 -20.98
CA PRO A 4 -24.15 -4.02 -21.65
C PRO A 4 -23.34 -4.90 -20.68
N THR A 5 -23.02 -4.40 -19.48
CA THR A 5 -22.22 -5.11 -18.46
C THR A 5 -23.02 -5.51 -17.22
N ASP A 6 -24.32 -5.24 -17.18
CA ASP A 6 -25.14 -5.46 -15.97
C ASP A 6 -25.26 -6.94 -15.60
N LEU A 7 -25.31 -7.84 -16.59
CA LEU A 7 -25.31 -9.28 -16.34
C LEU A 7 -23.98 -9.74 -15.72
N LEU A 8 -22.85 -9.24 -16.23
CA LEU A 8 -21.53 -9.56 -15.69
C LEU A 8 -21.38 -9.04 -14.25
N ARG A 9 -21.90 -7.84 -13.97
CA ARG A 9 -21.91 -7.29 -12.61
C ARG A 9 -22.75 -8.15 -11.67
N ALA A 10 -23.96 -8.54 -12.09
CA ALA A 10 -24.83 -9.41 -11.30
C ALA A 10 -24.18 -10.78 -11.03
N LEU A 11 -23.52 -11.39 -12.02
CA LEU A 11 -22.78 -12.65 -11.83
C LEU A 11 -21.61 -12.46 -10.85
N SER A 12 -20.84 -11.38 -11.00
CA SER A 12 -19.73 -11.07 -10.09
C SER A 12 -20.19 -10.83 -8.66
N GLU A 13 -21.41 -10.32 -8.44
CA GLU A 13 -21.99 -10.12 -7.10
C GLU A 13 -22.45 -11.44 -6.46
N THR A 14 -22.79 -12.45 -7.28
CA THR A 14 -23.21 -13.77 -6.77
C THR A 14 -22.06 -14.68 -6.36
N VAL A 15 -20.85 -14.45 -6.90
CA VAL A 15 -19.68 -15.29 -6.66
C VAL A 15 -18.73 -14.57 -5.69
N GLY A 16 -18.52 -15.19 -4.53
CA GLY A 16 -17.53 -14.73 -3.56
C GLY A 16 -16.10 -14.90 -4.06
N VAL A 17 -15.16 -14.29 -3.35
CA VAL A 17 -13.76 -14.32 -3.72
C VAL A 17 -13.11 -15.64 -3.25
N ASP A 18 -12.47 -16.38 -4.17
CA ASP A 18 -11.72 -17.59 -3.81
C ASP A 18 -10.46 -17.22 -2.99
N THR A 19 -10.41 -17.64 -1.73
CA THR A 19 -9.28 -17.40 -0.83
C THR A 19 -8.11 -18.35 -1.07
N THR A 20 -8.33 -19.46 -1.77
CA THR A 20 -7.31 -20.51 -1.99
C THR A 20 -6.50 -20.30 -3.27
N ALA A 21 -7.09 -19.67 -4.28
CA ALA A 21 -6.43 -19.34 -5.54
C ALA A 21 -5.50 -18.10 -5.41
N PRO A 22 -4.46 -17.99 -6.25
CA PRO A 22 -3.67 -16.77 -6.37
C PRO A 22 -4.53 -15.60 -6.88
N HIS A 23 -4.01 -14.38 -6.75
CA HIS A 23 -4.67 -13.22 -7.34
C HIS A 23 -4.77 -13.36 -8.87
N PHE A 24 -5.95 -13.09 -9.46
CA PHE A 24 -6.27 -13.27 -10.89
C PHE A 24 -5.25 -12.65 -11.87
N ALA A 25 -4.50 -11.65 -11.42
CA ALA A 25 -3.42 -11.04 -12.21
C ALA A 25 -2.28 -12.02 -12.56
N PHE A 26 -2.09 -13.08 -11.77
CA PHE A 26 -1.04 -14.08 -11.91
C PHE A 26 -1.55 -15.37 -12.52
N ILE A 27 -0.62 -16.15 -13.08
CA ILE A 27 -0.90 -17.47 -13.64
C ILE A 27 -1.10 -18.44 -12.48
N ASP A 28 -2.19 -19.22 -12.53
CA ASP A 28 -2.48 -20.27 -11.55
C ASP A 28 -1.67 -21.54 -11.85
N ASP A 29 -0.35 -21.40 -11.72
CA ASP A 29 0.63 -22.48 -11.82
C ASP A 29 1.55 -22.39 -10.60
N PRO A 30 1.74 -23.47 -9.82
CA PRO A 30 2.57 -23.46 -8.62
C PRO A 30 3.99 -22.90 -8.81
N ALA A 31 4.58 -23.01 -10.00
CA ALA A 31 5.90 -22.46 -10.30
C ALA A 31 5.88 -20.94 -10.58
N MET A 32 4.72 -20.37 -10.91
CA MET A 32 4.53 -18.98 -11.33
C MET A 32 3.79 -18.12 -10.29
N ILE A 33 3.31 -18.71 -9.19
CA ILE A 33 2.63 -17.97 -8.13
C ILE A 33 3.65 -17.21 -7.27
N PRO A 34 3.60 -15.87 -7.24
CA PRO A 34 4.53 -15.09 -6.43
C PRO A 34 4.17 -15.13 -4.94
N SER A 35 5.13 -15.55 -4.12
CA SER A 35 4.98 -15.73 -2.67
C SER A 35 5.24 -14.45 -1.87
N THR A 36 6.06 -13.53 -2.37
CA THR A 36 6.49 -12.31 -1.66
C THR A 36 5.97 -11.04 -2.35
N SER A 37 5.83 -9.94 -1.60
CA SER A 37 5.44 -8.66 -2.20
C SER A 37 6.40 -8.17 -3.29
N ALA A 38 7.70 -8.46 -3.14
CA ALA A 38 8.71 -8.13 -4.14
C ALA A 38 8.54 -8.95 -5.43
N THR A 39 8.31 -10.26 -5.33
CA THR A 39 8.07 -11.11 -6.51
C THR A 39 6.74 -10.77 -7.19
N LYS A 40 5.69 -10.45 -6.42
CA LYS A 40 4.42 -9.93 -6.93
C LYS A 40 4.64 -8.67 -7.78
N ARG A 41 5.38 -7.67 -7.25
CA ARG A 41 5.75 -6.44 -7.98
C ARG A 41 6.48 -6.79 -9.27
N ASN A 42 7.52 -7.61 -9.19
CA ASN A 42 8.36 -7.93 -10.35
C ASN A 42 7.58 -8.63 -11.46
N TYR A 43 6.76 -9.63 -11.13
CA TYR A 43 5.99 -10.37 -12.14
C TYR A 43 4.92 -9.51 -12.78
N TYR A 44 4.23 -8.69 -11.98
CA TYR A 44 3.20 -7.78 -12.48
C TYR A 44 3.80 -6.70 -13.38
N MET A 45 4.90 -6.08 -12.96
CA MET A 45 5.64 -5.09 -13.76
C MET A 45 6.23 -5.69 -15.04
N ALA A 46 6.79 -6.90 -14.98
CA ALA A 46 7.33 -7.57 -16.18
C ALA A 46 6.22 -7.82 -17.22
N LYS A 47 5.05 -8.30 -16.79
CA LYS A 47 3.88 -8.49 -17.65
C LYS A 47 3.43 -7.17 -18.29
N GLU A 48 3.42 -6.08 -17.53
CA GLU A 48 3.02 -4.76 -18.02
C GLU A 48 4.04 -4.14 -18.98
N MET A 49 5.34 -4.26 -18.69
CA MET A 49 6.40 -3.81 -19.60
C MET A 49 6.36 -4.59 -20.92
N GLY A 50 6.06 -5.89 -20.89
CA GLY A 50 5.82 -6.67 -22.09
C GLY A 50 4.65 -6.13 -22.93
N LYS A 51 3.54 -5.74 -22.29
CA LYS A 51 2.42 -5.09 -22.99
C LYS A 51 2.83 -3.75 -23.61
N ARG A 52 3.63 -2.94 -22.91
CA ARG A 52 4.13 -1.66 -23.42
C ARG A 52 5.05 -1.84 -24.62
N ALA A 53 5.99 -2.78 -24.54
CA ALA A 53 6.86 -3.11 -25.67
C ALA A 53 6.05 -3.57 -26.90
N ALA A 54 5.01 -4.38 -26.68
CA ALA A 54 4.11 -4.79 -27.76
C ALA A 54 3.31 -3.60 -28.36
N ARG A 55 2.80 -2.69 -27.53
CA ARG A 55 2.11 -1.48 -28.00
C ARG A 55 3.03 -0.53 -28.76
N GLN A 56 4.23 -0.30 -28.26
CA GLN A 56 5.23 0.52 -28.95
C GLN A 56 5.56 -0.08 -30.33
N LEU A 57 5.75 -1.40 -30.42
CA LEU A 57 5.96 -2.07 -31.71
C LEU A 57 4.76 -1.90 -32.65
N ALA A 58 3.54 -1.99 -32.10
CA ALA A 58 2.31 -1.77 -32.84
C ALA A 58 2.15 -0.32 -33.34
N GLU A 59 2.58 0.68 -32.55
CA GLU A 59 2.59 2.10 -32.92
C GLU A 59 3.67 2.44 -33.96
N GLU A 60 4.84 1.80 -33.87
CA GLU A 60 5.93 1.98 -34.84
C GLU A 60 5.58 1.38 -36.21
N TRP A 61 4.87 0.25 -36.23
CA TRP A 61 4.52 -0.51 -37.43
C TRP A 61 3.02 -0.82 -37.56
N PRO A 62 2.12 0.19 -37.64
CA PRO A 62 0.66 -0.04 -37.64
C PRO A 62 0.16 -0.92 -38.79
N THR A 63 0.83 -0.87 -39.94
CA THR A 63 0.46 -1.63 -41.14
C THR A 63 0.53 -3.14 -40.94
N LEU A 64 1.35 -3.63 -40.00
CA LEU A 64 1.40 -5.05 -39.64
C LEU A 64 0.12 -5.52 -38.93
N PHE A 65 -0.68 -4.59 -38.41
CA PHE A 65 -1.92 -4.84 -37.67
C PHE A 65 -3.18 -4.40 -38.45
N ALA A 66 -3.04 -4.08 -39.75
CA ALA A 66 -4.12 -3.55 -40.58
C ALA A 66 -5.08 -4.62 -41.16
N LEU A 67 -4.87 -5.90 -40.84
CA LEU A 67 -5.75 -6.96 -41.33
C LEU A 67 -7.05 -7.02 -40.51
N ASP A 68 -8.13 -6.50 -41.09
CA ASP A 68 -9.45 -6.44 -40.46
C ASP A 68 -10.23 -7.75 -40.65
N ARG A 69 -10.71 -8.32 -39.54
CA ARG A 69 -11.58 -9.52 -39.53
C ARG A 69 -12.72 -9.44 -38.51
N ASP A 70 -12.73 -8.40 -37.68
CA ASP A 70 -13.70 -8.17 -36.60
C ASP A 70 -14.94 -7.44 -37.10
N GLU A 71 -16.10 -7.97 -36.69
CA GLU A 71 -17.40 -7.31 -36.80
C GLU A 71 -18.04 -7.30 -35.40
N PRO A 72 -18.29 -6.13 -34.80
CA PRO A 72 -18.07 -4.78 -35.32
C PRO A 72 -16.59 -4.36 -35.34
N TYR A 73 -16.28 -3.35 -36.15
CA TYR A 73 -14.95 -2.76 -36.22
C TYR A 73 -14.51 -2.16 -34.87
N LEU A 74 -13.36 -2.59 -34.34
CA LEU A 74 -12.84 -2.19 -33.04
C LEU A 74 -11.62 -1.26 -33.18
N THR A 75 -11.83 0.05 -33.07
CA THR A 75 -10.78 1.07 -33.11
C THR A 75 -9.67 0.85 -32.08
N ALA A 76 -10.00 0.28 -30.91
CA ALA A 76 -9.05 0.00 -29.83
C ALA A 76 -7.93 -1.00 -30.22
N PHE A 77 -8.14 -1.81 -31.25
CA PHE A 77 -7.15 -2.77 -31.78
C PHE A 77 -6.50 -2.30 -33.07
N ARG A 78 -6.59 -1.00 -33.37
CA ARG A 78 -5.96 -0.38 -34.53
C ARG A 78 -4.99 0.69 -34.03
N PRO A 79 -3.73 0.30 -33.74
CA PRO A 79 -2.73 1.27 -33.29
C PRO A 79 -2.58 2.35 -34.36
N GLN A 80 -2.53 3.60 -33.93
CA GLN A 80 -2.16 4.71 -34.80
C GLN A 80 -0.78 5.18 -34.39
N LYS A 81 0.03 5.56 -35.36
CA LYS A 81 1.31 6.17 -35.06
C LYS A 81 1.04 7.49 -34.33
N PRO A 82 1.63 7.73 -33.16
CA PRO A 82 1.46 9.00 -32.45
C PRO A 82 1.87 10.15 -33.37
N SER A 83 1.10 11.23 -33.29
CA SER A 83 1.30 12.42 -34.10
C SER A 83 2.62 13.07 -33.73
N ASP A 84 3.54 13.20 -34.68
CA ASP A 84 4.82 13.89 -34.44
C ASP A 84 4.58 15.40 -34.37
N PRO A 85 4.78 16.06 -33.21
CA PRO A 85 4.47 17.47 -33.03
C PRO A 85 5.27 18.39 -33.98
N LEU A 86 6.39 17.90 -34.52
CA LEU A 86 7.19 18.63 -35.51
C LEU A 86 6.62 18.57 -36.93
N LYS A 87 5.76 17.58 -37.23
CA LYS A 87 5.22 17.34 -38.58
C LYS A 87 3.74 17.61 -38.73
N VAL A 88 2.97 17.51 -37.64
CA VAL A 88 1.54 17.85 -37.61
C VAL A 88 1.34 19.27 -38.15
N ASP A 89 0.19 19.59 -38.75
CA ASP A 89 -0.05 20.96 -39.22
C ASP A 89 -0.26 21.92 -38.02
N PRO A 90 0.34 23.12 -38.04
CA PRO A 90 0.26 24.11 -36.96
C PRO A 90 -1.10 24.81 -36.93
N THR A 91 -2.15 24.11 -36.51
CA THR A 91 -3.53 24.60 -36.41
C THR A 91 -4.07 24.50 -34.99
N ASP A 92 -5.04 25.37 -34.67
CA ASP A 92 -5.75 25.38 -33.38
C ASP A 92 -6.43 24.03 -33.08
N GLU A 93 -7.01 23.38 -34.10
CA GLU A 93 -7.67 22.07 -33.96
C GLU A 93 -6.71 20.97 -33.53
N ASN A 94 -5.51 20.93 -34.13
CA ASN A 94 -4.49 19.94 -33.79
C ASN A 94 -3.93 20.18 -32.38
N LEU A 95 -3.74 21.45 -32.01
CA LEU A 95 -3.30 21.82 -30.65
C LEU A 95 -4.35 21.43 -29.60
N LEU A 96 -5.64 21.70 -29.86
CA LEU A 96 -6.74 21.27 -29.00
C LEU A 96 -6.80 19.74 -28.86
N SER A 97 -6.64 18.99 -29.94
CA SER A 97 -6.58 17.52 -29.90
C SER A 97 -5.46 17.01 -28.96
N MET A 98 -4.27 17.62 -28.99
CA MET A 98 -3.17 17.25 -28.08
C MET A 98 -3.49 17.59 -26.62
N ILE A 99 -4.13 18.75 -26.39
CA ILE A 99 -4.58 19.17 -25.06
C ILE A 99 -5.61 18.18 -24.49
N GLU A 100 -6.59 17.77 -25.29
CA GLU A 100 -7.63 16.80 -24.91
C GLU A 100 -7.04 15.43 -24.55
N LYS A 101 -6.01 14.99 -25.28
CA LYS A 101 -5.26 13.76 -24.99
C LYS A 101 -4.28 13.88 -23.81
N ARG A 102 -4.14 15.07 -23.22
CA ARG A 102 -3.18 15.40 -22.15
C ARG A 102 -1.72 15.16 -22.54
N GLU A 103 -1.37 15.37 -23.82
CA GLU A 103 -0.01 15.29 -24.36
C GLU A 103 0.73 16.60 -24.08
N VAL A 104 1.08 16.85 -22.80
CA VAL A 104 1.54 18.17 -22.32
C VAL A 104 2.76 18.70 -23.09
N GLN A 105 3.82 17.89 -23.22
CA GLN A 105 5.05 18.34 -23.89
C GLN A 105 4.86 18.53 -25.40
N ASP A 106 4.11 17.63 -26.05
CA ASP A 106 3.86 17.72 -27.49
C ASP A 106 2.99 18.93 -27.83
N ALA A 107 1.99 19.24 -26.99
CA ALA A 107 1.18 20.45 -27.11
C ALA A 107 2.02 21.73 -26.94
N VAL A 108 2.96 21.75 -25.98
CA VAL A 108 3.90 22.88 -25.79
C VAL A 108 4.80 23.04 -27.01
N MET A 109 5.37 21.96 -27.53
CA MET A 109 6.20 21.99 -28.73
C MET A 109 5.44 22.52 -29.95
N LEU A 110 4.19 22.07 -30.15
CA LEU A 110 3.34 22.54 -31.24
C LEU A 110 3.04 24.03 -31.10
N TYR A 111 2.70 24.49 -29.90
CA TYR A 111 2.43 25.90 -29.61
C TYR A 111 3.66 26.80 -29.84
N GLU A 112 4.85 26.38 -29.39
CA GLU A 112 6.10 27.11 -29.64
C GLU A 112 6.41 27.22 -31.13
N ARG A 113 6.13 26.16 -31.91
CA ARG A 113 6.29 26.18 -33.36
C ARG A 113 5.29 27.12 -34.03
N MET A 114 4.02 27.13 -33.61
CA MET A 114 3.01 28.08 -34.10
C MET A 114 3.47 29.52 -33.87
N ARG A 115 3.99 29.83 -32.67
CA ARG A 115 4.56 31.14 -32.36
C ARG A 115 5.78 31.48 -33.19
N GLY A 116 6.71 30.54 -33.38
CA GLY A 116 7.90 30.72 -34.22
C GLY A 116 7.57 30.99 -35.69
N GLN A 117 6.43 30.50 -36.17
CA GLN A 117 5.91 30.73 -37.51
C GLN A 117 4.98 31.96 -37.60
N ASN A 118 4.79 32.70 -36.50
CA ASN A 118 3.86 33.83 -36.39
C ASN A 118 2.39 33.47 -36.74
N ILE A 119 1.98 32.25 -36.41
CA ILE A 119 0.57 31.83 -36.53
C ILE A 119 -0.16 32.27 -35.26
N GLU A 120 -1.23 33.04 -35.43
CA GLU A 120 -2.07 33.49 -34.31
C GLU A 120 -2.88 32.31 -33.76
N VAL A 121 -2.65 31.99 -32.49
CA VAL A 121 -3.42 30.97 -31.75
C VAL A 121 -4.57 31.68 -31.04
N SER A 122 -5.79 31.18 -31.17
CA SER A 122 -6.93 31.79 -30.50
C SER A 122 -6.78 31.80 -28.97
N GLN A 123 -7.30 32.86 -28.34
CA GLN A 123 -7.20 33.06 -26.90
C GLN A 123 -7.82 31.90 -26.08
N GLN A 124 -8.89 31.29 -26.60
CA GLN A 124 -9.55 30.14 -25.96
C GLN A 124 -8.60 28.93 -25.90
N VAL A 125 -7.90 28.64 -27.00
CA VAL A 125 -6.94 27.54 -27.07
C VAL A 125 -5.72 27.82 -26.18
N GLN A 126 -5.24 29.06 -26.16
CA GLN A 126 -4.17 29.48 -25.23
C GLN A 126 -4.58 29.31 -23.76
N MET A 127 -5.85 29.57 -23.41
CA MET A 127 -6.37 29.38 -22.07
C MET A 127 -6.45 27.91 -21.67
N GLU A 128 -6.92 27.03 -22.55
CA GLU A 128 -6.95 25.58 -22.29
C GLU A 128 -5.53 24.99 -22.21
N LEU A 129 -4.61 25.45 -23.06
CA LEU A 129 -3.19 25.10 -22.95
C LEU A 129 -2.63 25.56 -21.60
N PHE A 130 -2.89 26.82 -21.20
CA PHE A 130 -2.46 27.39 -19.93
C PHE A 130 -2.93 26.55 -18.74
N LYS A 131 -4.21 26.16 -18.70
CA LYS A 131 -4.76 25.29 -17.65
C LYS A 131 -4.01 23.96 -17.58
N LEU A 132 -3.78 23.31 -18.72
CA LEU A 132 -3.06 22.04 -18.80
C LEU A 132 -1.62 22.18 -18.31
N VAL A 133 -0.88 23.17 -18.84
CA VAL A 133 0.54 23.35 -18.50
C VAL A 133 0.75 23.88 -17.09
N ALA A 134 -0.17 24.69 -16.55
CA ALA A 134 -0.13 25.14 -15.16
C ALA A 134 -0.40 23.98 -14.20
N TYR A 135 -1.31 23.08 -14.55
CA TYR A 135 -1.62 21.91 -13.73
C TYR A 135 -0.47 20.90 -13.67
N TYR A 136 0.28 20.71 -14.77
CA TYR A 136 1.40 19.76 -14.83
C TYR A 136 2.79 20.42 -14.79
N ASN A 137 2.87 21.75 -14.67
CA ASN A 137 4.11 22.54 -14.75
C ASN A 137 4.98 22.15 -15.97
N GLY A 138 4.34 22.06 -17.14
CA GLY A 138 4.99 21.74 -18.42
C GLY A 138 5.58 20.33 -18.54
N LYS A 139 5.41 19.44 -17.55
CA LYS A 139 5.82 18.03 -17.63
C LYS A 139 4.67 17.14 -18.07
N ASN A 140 4.97 15.95 -18.58
CA ASN A 140 3.96 14.95 -18.92
C ASN A 140 3.22 14.43 -17.68
N VAL A 141 2.03 13.87 -17.93
CA VAL A 141 1.16 13.30 -16.89
C VAL A 141 1.95 12.26 -16.07
N PRO A 142 1.97 12.37 -14.73
CA PRO A 142 2.68 11.43 -13.87
C PRO A 142 2.05 10.04 -13.94
N PHE A 143 2.85 8.98 -13.74
CA PHE A 143 2.41 7.59 -13.78
C PHE A 143 1.22 7.30 -12.85
N SER A 144 1.12 8.01 -11.72
CA SER A 144 0.02 7.87 -10.75
C SER A 144 -1.36 8.21 -11.32
N GLU A 145 -1.42 9.01 -12.37
CA GLU A 145 -2.67 9.39 -13.03
C GLU A 145 -3.00 8.52 -14.25
N TRP A 146 -2.11 7.61 -14.68
CA TRP A 146 -2.27 6.83 -15.91
C TRP A 146 -3.39 5.79 -15.87
N GLU A 147 -4.48 6.03 -16.61
CA GLU A 147 -5.67 5.18 -16.71
C GLU A 147 -5.38 3.72 -17.03
N GLU A 148 -4.63 3.48 -18.11
CA GLU A 148 -4.50 2.16 -18.73
C GLU A 148 -3.45 1.25 -18.06
N TRP A 149 -2.52 1.86 -17.31
CA TRP A 149 -1.28 1.21 -16.87
C TRP A 149 -1.23 1.09 -15.36
N HIS A 150 -2.01 0.15 -14.82
CA HIS A 150 -2.20 0.00 -13.38
C HIS A 150 -0.91 -0.32 -12.61
N GLY A 151 0.06 -1.05 -13.18
CA GLY A 151 1.30 -1.37 -12.46
C GLY A 151 2.28 -0.20 -12.49
N MET A 152 2.38 0.55 -13.59
CA MET A 152 3.10 1.82 -13.62
C MET A 152 2.48 2.82 -12.66
N ARG A 153 1.14 2.87 -12.57
CA ARG A 153 0.45 3.69 -11.61
C ARG A 153 0.77 3.32 -10.16
N ALA A 154 0.84 2.02 -9.87
CA ALA A 154 1.04 1.51 -8.52
C ALA A 154 2.52 1.46 -8.09
N PHE A 155 3.45 1.29 -9.02
CA PHE A 155 4.87 1.01 -8.76
C PHE A 155 5.85 1.92 -9.49
N GLY A 156 5.37 2.76 -10.41
CA GLY A 156 6.18 3.74 -11.12
C GLY A 156 6.56 4.89 -10.21
N GLU A 157 7.79 5.34 -10.35
CA GLU A 157 8.33 6.48 -9.61
C GLU A 157 8.27 7.70 -10.51
N ASN A 158 7.61 8.76 -10.06
CA ASN A 158 7.58 10.03 -10.76
C ASN A 158 8.77 10.88 -10.31
N GLU A 159 9.42 11.55 -11.25
CA GLU A 159 10.40 12.56 -10.89
C GLU A 159 9.72 13.69 -10.09
N PRO A 160 10.37 14.22 -9.04
CA PRO A 160 9.87 15.39 -8.36
C PRO A 160 9.69 16.54 -9.37
N ASN A 161 8.57 17.23 -9.25
CA ASN A 161 8.27 18.40 -10.07
C ASN A 161 8.23 19.62 -9.15
N THR A 162 9.02 20.63 -9.49
CA THR A 162 9.13 21.90 -8.76
C THR A 162 8.93 23.03 -9.76
N TRP A 163 8.30 24.12 -9.31
CA TRP A 163 7.99 25.25 -10.18
C TRP A 163 9.23 25.75 -10.91
N THR A 164 9.13 25.90 -12.23
CA THR A 164 10.23 26.40 -13.07
C THR A 164 9.93 27.84 -13.50
N PRO A 165 10.60 28.86 -12.93
CA PRO A 165 10.37 30.24 -13.31
C PRO A 165 10.80 30.50 -14.77
N GLY A 166 10.04 31.34 -15.47
CA GLY A 166 10.29 31.67 -16.88
C GLY A 166 9.90 30.57 -17.86
N GLY A 167 9.15 29.55 -17.41
CA GLY A 167 8.64 28.49 -18.27
C GLY A 167 7.46 28.92 -19.13
N ILE A 168 6.91 27.96 -19.90
CA ILE A 168 5.75 28.19 -20.78
C ILE A 168 4.52 28.73 -20.03
N VAL A 169 4.34 28.33 -18.76
CA VAL A 169 3.21 28.79 -17.93
C VAL A 169 3.30 30.30 -17.67
N ASP A 170 4.48 30.80 -17.34
CA ASP A 170 4.72 32.23 -17.12
C ASP A 170 4.50 33.02 -18.41
N LEU A 171 4.96 32.48 -19.54
CA LEU A 171 4.77 33.10 -20.84
C LEU A 171 3.29 33.22 -21.21
N LEU A 172 2.53 32.14 -21.05
CA LEU A 172 1.10 32.11 -21.33
C LEU A 172 0.32 33.05 -20.38
N TYR A 173 0.74 33.13 -19.12
CA TYR A 173 0.13 34.03 -18.15
C TYR A 173 0.29 35.52 -18.52
N GLU A 174 1.43 35.90 -19.11
CA GLU A 174 1.65 37.27 -19.58
C GLU A 174 0.92 37.60 -20.90
N THR A 175 0.66 36.59 -21.75
CA THR A 175 -0.09 36.79 -23.00
C THR A 175 -1.60 36.81 -22.79
N LEU A 176 -2.11 36.07 -21.81
CA LEU A 176 -3.54 35.98 -21.52
C LEU A 176 -4.02 37.18 -20.69
N PRO A 177 -5.31 37.58 -20.81
CA PRO A 177 -5.86 38.57 -19.91
C PRO A 177 -5.84 38.03 -18.47
N LYS A 178 -5.42 38.89 -17.54
CA LYS A 178 -5.30 38.60 -16.11
C LYS A 178 -6.68 38.62 -15.44
N THR A 179 -7.54 37.70 -15.88
CA THR A 179 -8.87 37.48 -15.31
C THR A 179 -8.77 36.79 -13.94
N PRO A 180 -9.83 36.82 -13.12
CA PRO A 180 -9.86 36.08 -11.86
C PRO A 180 -9.57 34.58 -12.04
N GLU A 181 -10.07 33.96 -13.12
CA GLU A 181 -9.82 32.55 -13.43
C GLU A 181 -8.35 32.32 -13.76
N THR A 182 -7.77 33.12 -14.67
CA THR A 182 -6.37 32.98 -15.11
C THR A 182 -5.40 33.15 -13.94
N THR A 183 -5.59 34.20 -13.12
CA THR A 183 -4.73 34.47 -11.96
C THR A 183 -4.95 33.44 -10.86
N SER A 184 -6.17 32.94 -10.65
CA SER A 184 -6.41 31.90 -9.65
C SER A 184 -5.77 30.56 -10.04
N ALA A 185 -5.86 30.18 -11.31
CA ALA A 185 -5.16 29.00 -11.85
C ALA A 185 -3.63 29.16 -11.77
N MET A 186 -3.10 30.36 -12.01
CA MET A 186 -1.68 30.66 -11.82
C MET A 186 -1.23 30.46 -10.36
N VAL A 187 -2.00 31.01 -9.40
CA VAL A 187 -1.76 30.83 -7.96
C VAL A 187 -1.79 29.35 -7.59
N ALA A 188 -2.79 28.61 -8.07
CA ALA A 188 -2.89 27.17 -7.81
C ALA A 188 -1.71 26.38 -8.38
N GLY A 189 -1.27 26.68 -9.60
CA GLY A 189 -0.10 26.06 -10.24
C GLY A 189 1.20 26.33 -9.47
N LEU A 190 1.46 27.60 -9.12
CA LEU A 190 2.64 28.02 -8.33
C LEU A 190 2.74 27.23 -7.02
N VAL A 191 1.62 27.09 -6.32
CA VAL A 191 1.58 26.41 -5.02
C VAL A 191 1.61 24.89 -5.15
N LYS A 192 0.99 24.30 -6.18
CA LYS A 192 1.05 22.86 -6.44
C LYS A 192 2.50 22.37 -6.59
N PHE A 193 3.36 23.20 -7.18
CA PHE A 193 4.79 22.92 -7.37
C PHE A 193 5.67 23.82 -6.49
N ALA A 194 5.22 24.06 -5.25
CA ALA A 194 5.77 25.05 -4.34
C ALA A 194 7.31 25.00 -4.15
N THR A 195 7.96 26.08 -4.53
CA THR A 195 9.22 26.59 -3.98
C THR A 195 8.95 27.82 -3.08
N PRO A 196 9.86 28.21 -2.17
CA PRO A 196 9.69 29.42 -1.35
C PRO A 196 9.36 30.67 -2.17
N GLU A 197 10.01 30.83 -3.33
CA GLU A 197 9.80 31.96 -4.25
C GLU A 197 8.43 31.90 -4.92
N SER A 198 8.01 30.71 -5.38
CA SER A 198 6.69 30.54 -6.03
C SER A 198 5.54 30.79 -5.06
N VAL A 199 5.68 30.41 -3.78
CA VAL A 199 4.67 30.68 -2.74
C VAL A 199 4.60 32.16 -2.43
N SER A 200 5.73 32.86 -2.34
CA SER A 200 5.76 34.32 -2.18
C SER A 200 5.03 35.01 -3.34
N ARG A 201 5.34 34.63 -4.59
CA ARG A 201 4.67 35.15 -5.78
C ARG A 201 3.18 34.84 -5.79
N ALA A 202 2.77 33.64 -5.39
CA ALA A 202 1.37 33.26 -5.30
C ALA A 202 0.60 34.14 -4.29
N GLN A 203 1.22 34.46 -3.14
CA GLN A 203 0.64 35.35 -2.15
C GLN A 203 0.50 36.79 -2.66
N GLU A 204 1.49 37.29 -3.41
CA GLU A 204 1.45 38.61 -4.05
C GLU A 204 0.32 38.68 -5.09
N LEU A 205 0.24 37.69 -5.98
CA LEU A 205 -0.82 37.59 -6.98
C LEU A 205 -2.22 37.53 -6.36
N LEU A 206 -2.41 36.78 -5.27
CA LEU A 206 -3.70 36.75 -4.57
C LEU A 206 -4.06 38.12 -3.98
N LYS A 207 -3.08 38.84 -3.39
CA LYS A 207 -3.30 40.19 -2.83
C LYS A 207 -3.68 41.19 -3.92
N GLU A 208 -2.96 41.18 -5.04
CA GLU A 208 -3.27 42.01 -6.20
C GLU A 208 -4.66 41.71 -6.74
N LEU A 209 -4.98 40.42 -6.93
CA LEU A 209 -6.27 40.00 -7.44
C LEU A 209 -7.40 40.42 -6.49
N SER A 210 -7.20 40.20 -5.19
CA SER A 210 -8.14 40.58 -4.12
C SER A 210 -8.44 42.07 -4.05
N SER A 211 -7.51 42.92 -4.50
CA SER A 211 -7.73 44.38 -4.55
C SER A 211 -8.58 44.82 -5.74
N LYS A 212 -8.64 44.02 -6.81
CA LYS A 212 -9.31 44.36 -8.08
C LYS A 212 -10.61 43.60 -8.29
N SER A 213 -10.70 42.37 -7.78
CA SER A 213 -11.78 41.42 -8.07
C SER A 213 -11.82 40.29 -7.04
N THR A 214 -12.84 39.43 -7.12
CA THR A 214 -12.98 38.27 -6.24
C THR A 214 -12.19 37.08 -6.80
N PRO A 215 -11.19 36.54 -6.07
CA PRO A 215 -10.48 35.33 -6.48
C PRO A 215 -11.38 34.09 -6.51
N CYS A 216 -11.03 33.11 -7.35
CA CYS A 216 -11.71 31.81 -7.37
C CYS A 216 -11.29 30.95 -6.17
N VAL A 217 -12.08 29.93 -5.85
CA VAL A 217 -11.89 29.05 -4.69
C VAL A 217 -10.53 28.36 -4.72
N GLU A 218 -10.07 27.97 -5.91
CA GLU A 218 -8.83 27.24 -6.14
C GLU A 218 -7.59 28.02 -5.67
N ALA A 219 -7.60 29.35 -5.78
CA ALA A 219 -6.50 30.19 -5.30
C ALA A 219 -6.40 30.20 -3.77
N TYR A 220 -7.54 30.25 -3.08
CA TYR A 220 -7.61 30.13 -1.64
C TYR A 220 -7.19 28.74 -1.18
N ASP A 221 -7.75 27.70 -1.80
CA ASP A 221 -7.46 26.31 -1.46
C ASP A 221 -5.97 26.00 -1.52
N ALA A 222 -5.33 26.45 -2.60
CA ALA A 222 -3.91 26.33 -2.81
C ALA A 222 -3.12 27.02 -1.68
N LEU A 223 -3.34 28.33 -1.46
CA LEU A 223 -2.56 29.08 -0.46
C LEU A 223 -2.81 28.62 0.98
N ILE A 224 -4.04 28.22 1.32
CA ILE A 224 -4.37 27.65 2.64
C ILE A 224 -3.57 26.36 2.88
N SER A 225 -3.40 25.51 1.86
CA SER A 225 -2.70 24.22 1.99
C SER A 225 -1.23 24.37 2.41
N VAL A 226 -0.55 25.43 1.95
CA VAL A 226 0.86 25.72 2.29
C VAL A 226 1.02 26.63 3.50
N SER A 227 -0.03 27.34 3.90
CA SER A 227 -0.01 28.28 5.02
C SER A 227 0.20 27.60 6.38
N ASN A 228 0.69 28.39 7.36
CA ASN A 228 0.60 28.01 8.77
C ASN A 228 -0.83 28.24 9.29
N TRP A 229 -1.12 27.76 10.50
CA TRP A 229 -2.45 27.84 11.08
C TRP A 229 -3.03 29.26 11.16
N LYS A 230 -2.23 30.27 11.51
CA LYS A 230 -2.71 31.66 11.66
C LYS A 230 -3.04 32.28 10.31
N ASP A 231 -2.17 32.06 9.32
CA ASP A 231 -2.36 32.59 7.96
C ASP A 231 -3.51 31.86 7.23
N ALA A 232 -3.66 30.55 7.45
CA ALA A 232 -4.81 29.81 6.95
C ALA A 232 -6.14 30.36 7.50
N GLN A 233 -6.18 30.70 8.79
CA GLN A 233 -7.36 31.33 9.40
C GLN A 233 -7.64 32.72 8.84
N SER A 234 -6.61 33.52 8.53
CA SER A 234 -6.81 34.85 7.95
C SER A 234 -7.33 34.74 6.52
N LEU A 235 -6.82 33.80 5.72
CA LEU A 235 -7.33 33.48 4.38
C LEU A 235 -8.79 33.00 4.41
N MET A 236 -9.17 32.14 5.34
CA MET A 236 -10.58 31.72 5.52
C MET A 236 -11.51 32.89 5.85
N LYS A 237 -11.06 33.85 6.67
CA LYS A 237 -11.85 35.06 6.98
C LYS A 237 -11.97 35.97 5.77
N ASP A 238 -10.91 36.14 5.01
CA ASP A 238 -10.91 36.93 3.78
C ASP A 238 -11.82 36.30 2.72
N MET A 239 -11.79 34.98 2.57
CA MET A 239 -12.68 34.20 1.71
C MET A 239 -14.16 34.43 2.08
N ALA A 240 -14.49 34.38 3.38
CA ALA A 240 -15.83 34.68 3.88
C ALA A 240 -16.25 36.14 3.64
N ALA A 241 -15.34 37.10 3.82
CA ALA A 241 -15.60 38.52 3.57
C ALA A 241 -15.87 38.82 2.08
N LYS A 242 -15.30 38.03 1.16
CA LYS A 242 -15.55 38.11 -0.28
C LYS A 242 -16.68 37.19 -0.77
N GLU A 243 -17.44 36.60 0.14
CA GLU A 243 -18.57 35.69 -0.15
C GLU A 243 -18.19 34.47 -1.00
N VAL A 244 -16.91 34.06 -0.98
CA VAL A 244 -16.44 32.87 -1.66
C VAL A 244 -16.73 31.66 -0.75
N LYS A 245 -17.51 30.70 -1.25
CA LYS A 245 -17.91 29.53 -0.45
C LYS A 245 -16.77 28.51 -0.36
N PRO A 246 -16.37 28.06 0.85
CA PRO A 246 -15.35 27.04 1.00
C PRO A 246 -15.82 25.69 0.43
N SER A 247 -14.95 25.05 -0.34
CA SER A 247 -15.10 23.69 -0.84
C SER A 247 -14.66 22.67 0.23
N LEU A 248 -14.97 21.39 0.01
CA LEU A 248 -14.42 20.30 0.85
C LEU A 248 -12.88 20.32 0.85
N HIS A 249 -12.26 20.69 -0.28
CA HIS A 249 -10.82 20.81 -0.39
C HIS A 249 -10.29 21.98 0.44
N THR A 250 -10.98 23.13 0.50
CA THR A 250 -10.66 24.24 1.39
C THR A 250 -10.56 23.78 2.84
N TRP A 251 -11.56 23.02 3.31
CA TRP A 251 -11.60 22.49 4.67
C TRP A 251 -10.48 21.48 4.94
N ASN A 252 -10.17 20.60 3.98
CA ASN A 252 -9.04 19.67 4.09
C ASN A 252 -7.68 20.41 4.13
N SER A 253 -7.54 21.49 3.37
CA SER A 253 -6.37 22.39 3.43
C SER A 253 -6.27 23.08 4.78
N LEU A 254 -7.39 23.53 5.36
CA LEU A 254 -7.41 24.13 6.70
C LEU A 254 -7.04 23.11 7.80
N LEU A 255 -7.52 21.87 7.71
CA LEU A 255 -7.09 20.76 8.57
C LEU A 255 -5.58 20.50 8.41
N SER A 256 -5.06 20.56 7.20
CA SER A 256 -3.62 20.38 6.94
C SER A 256 -2.80 21.51 7.57
N ALA A 257 -3.29 22.75 7.57
CA ALA A 257 -2.68 23.86 8.29
C ALA A 257 -2.76 23.68 9.82
N ALA A 258 -3.88 23.17 10.35
CA ALA A 258 -4.02 22.84 11.76
C ALA A 258 -3.01 21.75 12.19
N ALA A 259 -2.75 20.76 11.35
CA ALA A 259 -1.79 19.69 11.62
C ALA A 259 -0.35 20.20 11.84
N LYS A 260 -0.01 21.40 11.34
CA LYS A 260 1.30 22.06 11.51
C LYS A 260 1.44 22.78 12.86
N VAL A 261 0.40 22.82 13.70
CA VAL A 261 0.49 23.41 15.05
C VAL A 261 1.36 22.52 15.94
N ASN A 262 2.45 23.07 16.49
CA ASN A 262 3.42 22.29 17.28
C ASN A 262 2.85 21.76 18.60
N ASN A 263 2.02 22.54 19.29
CA ASN A 263 1.42 22.14 20.56
C ASN A 263 0.25 21.16 20.31
N LEU A 264 0.34 19.95 20.87
CA LEU A 264 -0.67 18.90 20.66
C LEU A 264 -2.06 19.27 21.17
N THR A 265 -2.15 19.96 22.31
CA THR A 265 -3.44 20.38 22.88
C THR A 265 -4.11 21.43 21.98
N GLU A 266 -3.34 22.44 21.55
CA GLU A 266 -3.85 23.46 20.63
C GLU A 266 -4.21 22.87 19.27
N ARG A 267 -3.41 21.93 18.77
CA ARG A 267 -3.67 21.20 17.52
C ARG A 267 -4.99 20.41 17.60
N HIS A 268 -5.20 19.69 18.70
CA HIS A 268 -6.45 18.95 18.92
C HIS A 268 -7.66 19.89 18.94
N LEU A 269 -7.59 21.01 19.67
CA LEU A 269 -8.64 22.01 19.68
C LEU A 269 -8.88 22.62 18.29
N ALA A 270 -7.82 22.84 17.52
CA ALA A 270 -7.93 23.30 16.13
C ALA A 270 -8.68 22.29 15.25
N PHE A 271 -8.37 21.00 15.35
CA PHE A 271 -9.10 19.96 14.62
C PHE A 271 -10.58 19.89 15.02
N GLU A 272 -10.89 19.89 16.32
CA GLU A 272 -12.27 19.88 16.81
C GLU A 272 -13.05 21.10 16.31
N LYS A 273 -12.43 22.28 16.33
CA LYS A 273 -13.03 23.50 15.81
C LYS A 273 -13.34 23.39 14.33
N VAL A 274 -12.37 22.99 13.50
CA VAL A 274 -12.56 22.90 12.04
C VAL A 274 -13.63 21.86 11.70
N MET A 275 -13.58 20.67 12.31
CA MET A 275 -14.57 19.62 12.07
C MET A 275 -15.97 20.04 12.54
N GLY A 276 -16.07 20.75 13.67
CA GLY A 276 -17.33 21.32 14.16
C GLY A 276 -17.90 22.38 13.22
N GLU A 277 -17.06 23.27 12.68
CA GLU A 277 -17.45 24.29 11.69
C GLU A 277 -17.90 23.65 10.37
N MET A 278 -17.19 22.63 9.87
CA MET A 278 -17.62 21.87 8.68
C MET A 278 -19.05 21.34 8.85
N ILE A 279 -19.32 20.67 9.97
CA ILE A 279 -20.65 20.10 10.27
C ILE A 279 -21.71 21.20 10.41
N ALA A 280 -21.39 22.31 11.08
CA ALA A 280 -22.30 23.44 11.28
C ALA A 280 -22.73 24.10 9.97
N VAL A 281 -21.84 24.12 8.97
CA VAL A 281 -22.11 24.66 7.63
C VAL A 281 -22.70 23.59 6.69
N GLY A 282 -22.93 22.37 7.18
CA GLY A 282 -23.53 21.27 6.41
C GLY A 282 -22.55 20.53 5.49
N VAL A 283 -21.25 20.73 5.67
CA VAL A 283 -20.19 19.99 4.96
C VAL A 283 -19.85 18.72 5.75
N VAL A 284 -20.06 17.57 5.13
CA VAL A 284 -19.73 16.27 5.74
C VAL A 284 -18.23 15.99 5.55
N PRO A 285 -17.44 15.78 6.62
CA PRO A 285 -16.05 15.40 6.50
C PRO A 285 -15.87 14.08 5.74
N CYS A 286 -14.86 14.03 4.88
CA CYS A 286 -14.57 12.87 4.03
C CYS A 286 -13.39 12.04 4.57
N LEU A 287 -13.08 10.93 3.90
CA LEU A 287 -11.94 10.07 4.26
C LEU A 287 -10.62 10.85 4.28
N GLU A 288 -10.40 11.76 3.33
CA GLU A 288 -9.23 12.64 3.35
C GLU A 288 -9.19 13.55 4.58
N SER A 289 -10.33 14.12 5.01
CA SER A 289 -10.41 14.94 6.22
C SER A 289 -9.93 14.16 7.45
N TYR A 290 -10.44 12.93 7.62
CA TYR A 290 -10.02 12.06 8.72
C TYR A 290 -8.56 11.59 8.57
N ARG A 291 -8.09 11.36 7.34
CA ARG A 291 -6.70 10.96 7.07
C ARG A 291 -5.72 12.04 7.55
N VAL A 292 -5.98 13.32 7.26
CA VAL A 292 -5.12 14.42 7.71
C VAL A 292 -4.99 14.44 9.24
N VAL A 293 -6.10 14.27 9.95
CA VAL A 293 -6.12 14.20 11.42
C VAL A 293 -5.35 12.98 11.92
N LEU A 294 -5.62 11.80 11.36
CA LEU A 294 -4.95 10.55 11.74
C LEU A 294 -3.44 10.62 11.52
N ASN A 295 -3.00 11.10 10.36
CA ASN A 295 -1.59 11.24 10.03
C ASN A 295 -0.87 12.20 11.00
N SER A 296 -1.52 13.31 11.34
CA SER A 296 -0.99 14.26 12.32
C SER A 296 -0.82 13.64 13.72
N ILE A 297 -1.78 12.81 14.15
CA ILE A 297 -1.68 12.06 15.39
C ILE A 297 -0.55 11.03 15.32
N PHE A 298 -0.46 10.28 14.22
CA PHE A 298 0.57 9.26 14.02
C PHE A 298 1.98 9.84 14.11
N HIS A 299 2.25 10.97 13.45
CA HIS A 299 3.54 11.68 13.53
C HIS A 299 3.85 12.30 14.90
N SER A 300 2.85 12.45 15.76
CA SER A 300 3.05 12.94 17.14
C SER A 300 3.39 11.84 18.15
N LEU A 301 3.31 10.57 17.74
CA LEU A 301 3.64 9.45 18.61
C LEU A 301 5.17 9.31 18.75
N PRO A 302 5.69 8.94 19.94
CA PRO A 302 7.11 8.62 20.10
C PRO A 302 7.54 7.55 19.10
N SER A 303 8.76 7.68 18.57
CA SER A 303 9.38 6.60 17.79
C SER A 303 9.48 5.32 18.63
N PHE A 304 9.63 4.18 17.96
CA PHE A 304 9.58 2.80 18.47
C PHE A 304 10.38 2.43 19.75
N ASP A 305 11.09 3.36 20.39
CA ASP A 305 12.00 3.10 21.51
C ASP A 305 11.47 3.49 22.91
N GLU A 306 10.28 4.07 23.07
CA GLU A 306 9.77 4.40 24.40
C GLU A 306 8.78 3.35 24.94
N LYS A 307 9.27 2.62 25.95
CA LYS A 307 8.49 1.83 26.90
C LYS A 307 7.57 2.76 27.71
N ASP A 308 6.39 3.06 27.17
CA ASP A 308 5.19 3.31 27.97
C ASP A 308 3.97 3.38 27.05
N SER A 309 3.16 2.32 27.04
CA SER A 309 1.94 2.26 26.24
C SER A 309 0.73 1.94 27.11
N GLU A 310 0.22 2.95 27.81
CA GLU A 310 -1.10 2.84 28.42
C GLU A 310 -1.88 4.17 28.41
N LYS A 311 -2.10 4.71 27.21
CA LYS A 311 -3.21 5.65 26.96
C LYS A 311 -3.94 5.27 25.67
N LYS A 312 -4.94 4.40 25.82
CA LYS A 312 -5.91 4.09 24.75
C LYS A 312 -6.72 5.35 24.46
N ARG A 313 -6.57 5.92 23.26
CA ARG A 313 -7.52 6.89 22.71
C ARG A 313 -8.55 6.12 21.90
N GLU A 314 -9.80 6.14 22.36
CA GLU A 314 -10.92 5.53 21.65
C GLU A 314 -11.27 6.42 20.45
N PHE A 315 -11.13 5.89 19.23
CA PHE A 315 -11.57 6.59 18.02
C PHE A 315 -12.97 6.11 17.63
N ALA A 316 -13.95 6.98 17.79
CA ALA A 316 -15.32 6.70 17.41
C ALA A 316 -15.52 6.88 15.89
N LEU A 317 -15.36 5.79 15.13
CA LEU A 317 -15.92 5.71 13.78
C LEU A 317 -17.45 5.55 13.88
N ARG A 318 -18.21 6.60 13.53
CA ARG A 318 -19.66 6.51 13.26
C ARG A 318 -19.93 6.64 11.75
N ARG A 319 -20.99 5.93 11.32
CA ARG A 319 -21.54 5.69 9.95
C ARG A 319 -21.43 6.91 8.99
N SER A 320 -21.38 6.78 7.66
CA SER A 320 -22.25 6.06 6.70
C SER A 320 -21.56 6.03 5.32
N TYR A 321 -22.25 5.60 4.26
CA TYR A 321 -21.83 5.45 2.85
C TYR A 321 -20.60 6.31 2.43
N LEU A 322 -19.55 5.64 1.91
CA LEU A 322 -18.27 6.25 1.56
C LEU A 322 -18.14 6.36 0.04
N ASP A 323 -18.33 7.57 -0.48
CA ASP A 323 -18.02 7.91 -1.87
C ASP A 323 -16.52 8.11 -2.08
N VAL A 324 -16.06 7.84 -3.30
CA VAL A 324 -14.71 8.19 -3.74
C VAL A 324 -14.72 9.68 -4.08
N LEU A 325 -14.06 10.48 -3.25
CA LEU A 325 -13.97 11.94 -3.41
C LEU A 325 -12.56 12.38 -3.79
N SER A 326 -11.54 11.60 -3.40
CA SER A 326 -10.13 11.83 -3.71
C SER A 326 -9.46 10.55 -4.20
N THR A 327 -8.48 10.70 -5.10
CA THR A 327 -7.63 9.59 -5.58
C THR A 327 -6.87 8.91 -4.44
N ASN A 328 -6.64 9.62 -3.33
CA ASN A 328 -5.91 9.16 -2.16
C ASN A 328 -6.80 8.71 -0.99
N ASP A 329 -8.12 8.58 -1.19
CA ASP A 329 -9.04 8.14 -0.11
C ASP A 329 -8.66 6.77 0.47
N HIS A 330 -8.07 5.91 -0.36
CA HIS A 330 -7.61 4.59 0.07
C HIS A 330 -6.49 4.65 1.12
N CYS A 331 -5.70 5.74 1.15
CA CYS A 331 -4.64 5.95 2.14
C CYS A 331 -5.19 6.05 3.56
N PHE A 332 -6.44 6.51 3.74
CA PHE A 332 -7.10 6.52 5.05
C PHE A 332 -7.08 5.14 5.71
N PHE A 333 -7.51 4.09 5.00
CA PHE A 333 -7.59 2.74 5.55
C PHE A 333 -6.20 2.20 5.89
N LEU A 334 -5.21 2.44 5.04
CA LEU A 334 -3.84 2.01 5.24
C LEU A 334 -3.20 2.67 6.48
N GLU A 335 -3.35 3.99 6.61
CA GLU A 335 -2.83 4.77 7.74
C GLU A 335 -3.56 4.39 9.04
N ALA A 336 -4.89 4.28 9.01
CA ALA A 336 -5.70 3.86 10.15
C ALA A 336 -5.29 2.48 10.66
N MET A 337 -5.11 1.49 9.79
CA MET A 337 -4.63 0.16 10.18
C MET A 337 -3.21 0.20 10.75
N GLY A 338 -2.35 1.11 10.26
CA GLY A 338 -1.02 1.35 10.83
C GLY A 338 -1.09 1.84 12.28
N LEU A 339 -1.93 2.84 12.55
CA LEU A 339 -2.16 3.37 13.89
C LEU A 339 -2.78 2.33 14.83
N ILE A 340 -3.76 1.56 14.36
CA ILE A 340 -4.42 0.52 15.15
C ILE A 340 -3.45 -0.61 15.51
N ASN A 341 -2.61 -1.02 14.56
CA ASN A 341 -1.55 -2.00 14.79
C ASN A 341 -0.56 -1.49 15.86
N TYR A 342 -0.13 -0.23 15.78
CA TYR A 342 0.70 0.39 16.80
C TYR A 342 0.01 0.41 18.18
N ALA A 343 -1.29 0.72 18.22
CA ALA A 343 -2.08 0.74 19.45
C ALA A 343 -2.42 -0.66 20.00
N GLY A 344 -2.14 -1.74 19.26
CA GLY A 344 -2.40 -3.11 19.68
C GLY A 344 -3.88 -3.47 19.85
N ASN A 345 -4.81 -2.76 19.19
CA ASN A 345 -6.25 -2.94 19.40
C ASN A 345 -6.91 -3.76 18.28
N LEU A 346 -7.08 -5.07 18.52
CA LEU A 346 -7.67 -5.99 17.55
C LEU A 346 -9.15 -5.68 17.23
N GLU A 347 -9.94 -5.26 18.22
CA GLU A 347 -11.37 -4.99 18.03
C GLU A 347 -11.61 -3.85 17.04
N ILE A 348 -10.85 -2.76 17.16
CA ILE A 348 -10.92 -1.64 16.22
C ILE A 348 -10.42 -2.08 14.83
N ALA A 349 -9.39 -2.94 14.77
CA ALA A 349 -8.88 -3.47 13.51
C ALA A 349 -9.95 -4.27 12.76
N GLU A 350 -10.67 -5.16 13.45
CA GLU A 350 -11.76 -5.93 12.86
C GLU A 350 -12.91 -5.04 12.40
N ARG A 351 -13.22 -3.97 13.15
CA ARG A 351 -14.22 -2.96 12.72
C ARG A 351 -13.78 -2.25 11.44
N LEU A 352 -12.49 -1.90 11.32
CA LEU A 352 -11.95 -1.25 10.14
C LEU A 352 -11.97 -2.19 8.92
N VAL A 353 -11.62 -3.46 9.09
CA VAL A 353 -11.71 -4.48 8.03
C VAL A 353 -13.16 -4.64 7.56
N LYS A 354 -14.12 -4.78 8.49
CA LYS A 354 -15.55 -4.85 8.16
C LYS A 354 -16.04 -3.61 7.41
N LEU A 355 -15.56 -2.43 7.79
CA LEU A 355 -15.88 -1.18 7.09
C LEU A 355 -15.32 -1.19 5.65
N TYR A 356 -14.08 -1.62 5.47
CA TYR A 356 -13.43 -1.68 4.15
C TYR A 356 -14.07 -2.72 3.22
N GLU A 357 -14.45 -3.89 3.75
CA GLU A 357 -15.07 -4.99 3.02
C GLU A 357 -16.56 -4.78 2.74
N SER A 358 -17.20 -3.83 3.43
CA SER A 358 -18.61 -3.50 3.23
C SER A 358 -18.94 -3.17 1.77
N SER A 359 -20.09 -3.64 1.28
CA SER A 359 -20.61 -3.28 -0.05
C SER A 359 -20.92 -1.79 -0.18
N ALA A 360 -21.11 -1.09 0.94
CA ALA A 360 -21.31 0.36 0.95
C ALA A 360 -20.00 1.16 0.74
N ASN A 361 -18.83 0.50 0.81
CA ASN A 361 -17.54 1.15 0.60
C ASN A 361 -17.11 1.05 -0.88
N ARG A 362 -17.06 2.20 -1.56
CA ARG A 362 -16.61 2.29 -2.96
C ARG A 362 -15.11 2.49 -3.10
N VAL A 363 -14.41 2.85 -2.02
CA VAL A 363 -12.97 3.08 -2.01
C VAL A 363 -12.25 1.74 -1.90
N LYS A 364 -11.49 1.37 -2.94
CA LYS A 364 -10.65 0.17 -2.95
C LYS A 364 -9.18 0.55 -2.99
N MET A 365 -8.38 -0.11 -2.14
CA MET A 365 -6.94 0.06 -2.16
C MET A 365 -6.36 -0.55 -3.44
N PRO A 366 -5.31 0.05 -4.03
CA PRO A 366 -4.56 -0.59 -5.09
C PRO A 366 -4.10 -1.99 -4.66
N ALA A 367 -4.52 -2.99 -5.45
CA ALA A 367 -4.16 -4.38 -5.22
C ALA A 367 -2.64 -4.56 -5.23
N LEU A 368 -2.13 -5.51 -4.45
CA LEU A 368 -0.71 -5.87 -4.34
C LEU A 368 0.22 -4.82 -3.70
N THR A 369 -0.18 -3.55 -3.61
CA THR A 369 0.56 -2.49 -2.90
C THR A 369 -0.10 -2.15 -1.57
N ALA A 370 -0.95 -1.12 -1.52
CA ALA A 370 -1.58 -0.63 -0.31
C ALA A 370 -2.45 -1.72 0.35
N GLU A 371 -3.22 -2.48 -0.43
CA GLU A 371 -4.07 -3.54 0.09
C GLU A 371 -3.26 -4.64 0.80
N GLY A 372 -2.15 -5.06 0.18
CA GLY A 372 -1.27 -6.08 0.77
C GLY A 372 -0.63 -5.59 2.07
N MET A 373 -0.25 -4.31 2.16
CA MET A 373 0.27 -3.71 3.38
C MET A 373 -0.79 -3.63 4.49
N PHE A 374 -2.02 -3.24 4.14
CA PHE A 374 -3.14 -3.17 5.06
C PHE A 374 -3.42 -4.54 5.71
N TYR A 375 -3.60 -5.58 4.90
CA TYR A 375 -3.86 -6.92 5.43
C TYR A 375 -2.66 -7.55 6.12
N ASN A 376 -1.42 -7.18 5.75
CA ASN A 376 -0.23 -7.64 6.47
C ASN A 376 -0.18 -7.07 7.89
N ARG A 377 -0.46 -5.77 8.06
CA ARG A 377 -0.55 -5.13 9.39
C ARG A 377 -1.65 -5.75 10.23
N TYR A 378 -2.83 -5.96 9.63
CA TYR A 378 -3.94 -6.65 10.27
C TYR A 378 -3.59 -8.08 10.71
N LEU A 379 -2.99 -8.87 9.81
CA LEU A 379 -2.65 -10.27 10.10
C LEU A 379 -1.58 -10.37 11.20
N LEU A 380 -0.58 -9.48 11.20
CA LEU A 380 0.42 -9.43 12.27
C LEU A 380 -0.25 -9.16 13.63
N LEU A 381 -1.09 -8.12 13.72
CA LEU A 381 -1.84 -7.81 14.93
C LEU A 381 -2.73 -9.00 15.36
N TYR A 382 -3.41 -9.62 14.40
CA TYR A 382 -4.27 -10.78 14.64
C TYR A 382 -3.48 -11.95 15.24
N VAL A 383 -2.32 -12.28 14.66
CA VAL A 383 -1.45 -13.35 15.14
C VAL A 383 -0.94 -13.05 16.54
N GLU A 384 -0.52 -11.81 16.81
CA GLU A 384 -0.01 -11.40 18.12
C GLU A 384 -1.07 -11.51 19.22
N GLN A 385 -2.26 -10.92 19.01
CA GLN A 385 -3.33 -10.80 20.00
C GLN A 385 -4.19 -12.07 20.16
N THR A 386 -4.23 -12.94 19.15
CA THR A 386 -5.05 -14.16 19.22
C THR A 386 -4.30 -15.29 19.92
N SER A 387 -4.96 -15.97 20.86
CA SER A 387 -4.43 -17.16 21.52
C SER A 387 -4.84 -18.47 20.82
N SER A 388 -5.99 -18.48 20.14
CA SER A 388 -6.49 -19.67 19.43
C SER A 388 -5.66 -19.96 18.18
N MET A 389 -4.91 -21.06 18.21
CA MET A 389 -4.14 -21.53 17.05
C MET A 389 -5.02 -21.90 15.86
N GLU A 390 -6.27 -22.32 16.10
CA GLU A 390 -7.20 -22.69 15.03
C GLU A 390 -7.64 -21.47 14.22
N ALA A 391 -7.94 -20.39 14.94
CA ALA A 391 -8.33 -19.13 14.35
C ALA A 391 -7.16 -18.51 13.57
N ILE A 392 -5.94 -18.59 14.12
CA ILE A 392 -4.72 -18.16 13.44
C ILE A 392 -4.48 -18.95 12.16
N GLU A 393 -4.56 -20.28 12.19
CA GLU A 393 -4.36 -21.12 10.99
C GLU A 393 -5.36 -20.76 9.89
N LYS A 394 -6.63 -20.64 10.25
CA LYS A 394 -7.69 -20.28 9.31
C LYS A 394 -7.40 -18.92 8.68
N LYS A 395 -7.11 -17.91 9.51
CA LYS A 395 -6.85 -16.54 9.03
C LYS A 395 -5.58 -16.44 8.18
N TYR A 396 -4.54 -17.17 8.55
CA TYR A 396 -3.29 -17.22 7.78
C TYR A 396 -3.53 -17.80 6.39
N LYS A 397 -4.23 -18.94 6.29
CA LYS A 397 -4.57 -19.60 5.01
C LYS A 397 -5.49 -18.77 4.13
N GLU A 398 -6.39 -17.96 4.73
CA GLU A 398 -7.27 -17.05 4.00
C GLU A 398 -6.52 -15.90 3.32
N LEU A 399 -5.43 -15.41 3.93
CA LEU A 399 -4.73 -14.19 3.50
C LEU A 399 -3.41 -14.47 2.76
N VAL A 400 -2.70 -15.56 3.04
CA VAL A 400 -1.33 -15.84 2.57
C VAL A 400 -1.30 -17.01 1.56
N PRO A 401 -0.64 -16.86 0.39
CA PRO A 401 0.14 -15.71 -0.06
C PRO A 401 -0.69 -14.70 -0.85
N ARG A 402 -2.00 -14.89 -1.00
CA ARG A 402 -2.83 -14.18 -1.97
C ARG A 402 -2.86 -12.66 -1.76
N LEU A 403 -3.37 -12.20 -0.62
CA LEU A 403 -3.42 -10.78 -0.25
C LEU A 403 -2.11 -10.35 0.41
N VAL A 404 -1.65 -11.14 1.37
CA VAL A 404 -0.44 -10.86 2.14
C VAL A 404 0.73 -11.67 1.58
N GLY A 405 1.77 -10.98 1.15
CA GLY A 405 3.03 -11.63 0.78
C GLY A 405 3.75 -12.17 2.01
N VAL A 406 4.40 -13.32 1.86
CA VAL A 406 5.21 -13.95 2.91
C VAL A 406 6.37 -13.02 3.26
N SER A 407 6.38 -12.54 4.50
CA SER A 407 7.40 -11.60 5.02
C SER A 407 8.17 -12.23 6.19
N ARG A 408 9.40 -11.76 6.40
CA ARG A 408 10.24 -12.22 7.51
C ARG A 408 9.56 -11.99 8.86
N GLN A 409 8.93 -10.84 9.06
CA GLN A 409 8.26 -10.50 10.31
C GLN A 409 7.08 -11.43 10.58
N LEU A 410 6.22 -11.66 9.57
CA LEU A 410 5.08 -12.58 9.70
C LEU A 410 5.55 -14.00 10.00
N THR A 411 6.62 -14.44 9.35
CA THR A 411 7.18 -15.79 9.55
C THR A 411 7.70 -15.97 10.97
N LEU A 412 8.40 -14.96 11.51
CA LEU A 412 8.85 -14.99 12.90
C LEU A 412 7.69 -14.99 13.88
N ALA A 413 6.68 -14.14 13.69
CA ALA A 413 5.50 -14.07 14.56
C ALA A 413 4.75 -15.42 14.58
N MET A 414 4.56 -16.04 13.43
CA MET A 414 3.95 -17.37 13.31
C MET A 414 4.81 -18.46 13.94
N ALA A 415 6.13 -18.41 13.72
CA ALA A 415 7.04 -19.37 14.31
C ALA A 415 7.07 -19.27 15.83
N ASP A 416 7.00 -18.06 16.40
CA ASP A 416 6.94 -17.86 17.85
C ASP A 416 5.66 -18.45 18.46
N LYS A 417 4.52 -18.40 17.74
CA LYS A 417 3.28 -19.09 18.15
C LYS A 417 3.39 -20.63 18.05
N LEU A 418 4.20 -21.15 17.13
CA LEU A 418 4.43 -22.59 16.95
C LEU A 418 5.54 -23.15 17.85
N LYS A 419 6.36 -22.30 18.47
CA LYS A 419 7.38 -22.74 19.42
C LYS A 419 6.70 -23.30 20.66
N VAL A 420 7.05 -24.55 21.00
CA VAL A 420 6.73 -25.12 22.31
C VAL A 420 7.62 -24.41 23.34
N PRO A 421 7.08 -23.87 24.45
CA PRO A 421 7.90 -23.22 25.47
C PRO A 421 8.99 -24.18 25.96
N ARG A 422 10.26 -23.77 25.83
CA ARG A 422 11.40 -24.49 26.42
C ARG A 422 11.32 -24.32 27.94
N PHE A 423 11.27 -25.43 28.67
CA PHE A 423 11.40 -25.42 30.12
C PHE A 423 12.83 -24.98 30.47
N THR A 424 12.99 -23.83 31.12
CA THR A 424 14.23 -23.49 31.83
C THR A 424 14.04 -23.92 33.27
N PHE A 425 14.68 -25.02 33.68
CA PHE A 425 14.74 -25.38 35.09
C PHE A 425 15.58 -24.34 35.84
N THR A 426 14.93 -23.47 36.60
CA THR A 426 15.60 -22.62 37.60
C THR A 426 15.36 -23.22 38.98
N SER A 427 15.98 -24.37 39.28
CA SER A 427 15.96 -24.89 40.66
C SER A 427 17.19 -24.42 41.41
N THR A 428 16.99 -23.74 42.53
CA THR A 428 17.98 -23.54 43.60
C THR A 428 17.91 -24.64 44.68
N ALA A 429 17.07 -25.67 44.51
CA ALA A 429 16.86 -26.72 45.49
C ALA A 429 17.70 -27.98 45.21
N ASN A 430 18.51 -28.39 46.19
CA ASN A 430 19.48 -29.49 46.15
C ASN A 430 18.90 -30.88 46.49
N ASN A 431 17.59 -31.10 46.42
CA ASN A 431 16.99 -32.41 46.71
C ASN A 431 16.12 -32.92 45.56
N ALA A 432 16.43 -34.11 45.07
CA ALA A 432 15.71 -34.81 44.00
C ALA A 432 14.19 -34.92 44.25
N VAL A 433 13.76 -34.97 45.52
CA VAL A 433 12.34 -35.07 45.89
C VAL A 433 11.56 -33.78 45.62
N SER A 434 12.16 -32.60 45.87
CA SER A 434 11.50 -31.32 45.53
C SER A 434 11.43 -31.14 44.01
N TRP A 435 12.47 -31.58 43.29
CA TRP A 435 12.52 -31.61 41.84
C TRP A 435 11.39 -32.46 41.23
N ILE A 436 11.17 -33.66 41.79
CA ILE A 436 10.09 -34.55 41.35
C ILE A 436 8.71 -33.96 41.69
N SER A 437 8.54 -33.36 42.86
CA SER A 437 7.26 -32.74 43.26
C SER A 437 6.88 -31.52 42.40
N GLU A 438 7.85 -30.67 42.08
CA GLU A 438 7.67 -29.50 41.21
C GLU A 438 7.36 -29.96 39.77
N MET A 439 8.11 -30.97 39.29
CA MET A 439 7.89 -31.59 37.99
C MET A 439 6.50 -32.27 37.89
N LEU A 440 6.03 -32.93 38.95
CA LEU A 440 4.70 -33.57 39.00
C LEU A 440 3.58 -32.53 39.08
N SER A 441 3.74 -31.48 39.87
CA SER A 441 2.78 -30.37 39.95
C SER A 441 2.62 -29.64 38.60
N ASP A 442 3.73 -29.47 37.87
CA ASP A 442 3.74 -28.91 36.51
C ASP A 442 3.33 -29.91 35.42
N LEU A 443 3.33 -31.22 35.71
CA LEU A 443 2.74 -32.26 34.85
C LEU A 443 1.22 -32.33 35.04
N GLU A 444 0.72 -32.13 36.25
CA GLU A 444 -0.71 -32.11 36.58
C GLU A 444 -1.41 -30.81 36.13
N ARG A 445 -0.69 -29.69 36.06
CA ARG A 445 -1.16 -28.42 35.47
C ARG A 445 -1.26 -28.42 33.94
N ARG A 446 -1.16 -29.57 33.25
CA ARG A 446 -1.18 -29.68 31.77
C ARG A 446 -2.55 -30.05 31.19
N PRO A 447 -3.40 -29.08 30.81
CA PRO A 447 -4.48 -29.33 29.87
C PRO A 447 -4.05 -29.21 28.39
N TYR A 448 -2.77 -28.95 28.07
CA TYR A 448 -2.33 -28.56 26.72
C TYR A 448 -1.54 -29.63 25.92
N LEU A 449 -1.40 -30.86 26.40
CA LEU A 449 -0.68 -31.91 25.67
C LEU A 449 -1.45 -32.50 24.47
N ASP A 450 -2.70 -32.09 24.24
CA ASP A 450 -3.51 -32.52 23.10
C ASP A 450 -3.26 -31.73 21.81
N GLN A 451 -2.48 -30.63 21.84
CA GLN A 451 -2.22 -29.81 20.66
C GLN A 451 -0.79 -30.03 20.16
N PHE A 452 -0.61 -31.04 19.31
CA PHE A 452 0.51 -31.10 18.37
C PHE A 452 0.65 -29.71 17.71
N PRO A 453 1.86 -29.15 17.46
CA PRO A 453 1.95 -27.99 16.57
C PRO A 453 1.25 -28.42 15.28
N ARG A 454 0.11 -27.79 14.96
CA ARG A 454 -0.80 -28.28 13.93
C ARG A 454 0.00 -28.54 12.66
N TRP A 455 0.19 -29.82 12.36
CA TRP A 455 1.15 -30.27 11.35
C TRP A 455 0.91 -29.56 10.02
N THR A 456 -0.37 -29.37 9.68
CA THR A 456 -0.87 -28.58 8.56
C THR A 456 -0.37 -27.14 8.52
N LEU A 457 -0.38 -26.42 9.65
CA LEU A 457 0.07 -25.03 9.74
C LEU A 457 1.61 -24.96 9.69
N LEU A 458 2.30 -25.89 10.34
CA LEU A 458 3.77 -25.96 10.29
C LEU A 458 4.28 -26.23 8.87
N VAL A 459 3.73 -27.27 8.21
CA VAL A 459 4.04 -27.60 6.82
C VAL A 459 3.80 -26.37 5.96
N ARG A 460 2.61 -25.75 6.06
CA ARG A 460 2.27 -24.57 5.28
C ARG A 460 3.26 -23.42 5.49
N LEU A 461 3.61 -23.10 6.73
CA LEU A 461 4.55 -22.02 7.04
C LEU A 461 5.94 -22.26 6.42
N ILE A 462 6.42 -23.51 6.47
CA ILE A 462 7.72 -23.89 5.89
C ILE A 462 7.68 -23.85 4.37
N GLU A 463 6.59 -24.32 3.75
CA GLU A 463 6.41 -24.25 2.30
C GLU A 463 6.36 -22.80 1.80
N ASP A 464 5.62 -21.95 2.49
CA ASP A 464 5.54 -20.51 2.19
C ASP A 464 6.94 -19.87 2.34
N GLY A 465 7.70 -20.25 3.37
CA GLY A 465 9.09 -19.84 3.57
C GLY A 465 10.05 -20.31 2.48
N ILE A 466 9.90 -21.56 2.01
CA ILE A 466 10.63 -22.15 0.87
C ILE A 466 10.34 -21.34 -0.40
N CYS A 467 9.06 -21.15 -0.73
CA CYS A 467 8.61 -20.40 -1.90
C CYS A 467 9.06 -18.92 -1.82
N ALA A 468 9.17 -18.35 -0.63
CA ALA A 468 9.66 -17.00 -0.38
C ALA A 468 11.19 -16.89 -0.32
N ARG A 469 11.92 -18.00 -0.52
CA ARG A 469 13.39 -18.08 -0.41
C ARG A 469 13.95 -17.60 0.95
N GLN A 470 13.18 -17.76 2.01
CA GLN A 470 13.56 -17.30 3.35
C GLN A 470 14.63 -18.14 4.03
N LEU A 471 14.92 -19.35 3.51
CA LEU A 471 15.98 -20.22 4.04
C LEU A 471 17.38 -19.62 3.91
N VAL A 472 17.54 -18.60 3.06
CA VAL A 472 18.79 -17.85 2.90
C VAL A 472 19.05 -16.95 4.11
N ASP A 473 18.00 -16.53 4.84
CA ASP A 473 18.14 -15.84 6.12
C ASP A 473 18.55 -16.87 7.19
N VAL A 474 19.74 -16.68 7.76
CA VAL A 474 20.33 -17.59 8.78
C VAL A 474 19.38 -17.81 9.95
N ARG A 475 18.71 -16.75 10.43
CA ARG A 475 17.83 -16.83 11.59
C ARG A 475 16.55 -17.58 11.25
N LEU A 476 15.93 -17.29 10.10
CA LEU A 476 14.72 -18.02 9.67
C LEU A 476 15.03 -19.48 9.36
N GLY A 477 16.15 -19.76 8.69
CA GLY A 477 16.61 -21.13 8.44
C GLY A 477 16.86 -21.91 9.74
N GLN A 478 17.42 -21.27 10.77
CA GLN A 478 17.51 -21.86 12.12
C GLN A 478 16.13 -22.12 12.73
N VAL A 479 15.23 -21.14 12.67
CA VAL A 479 13.87 -21.27 13.23
C VAL A 479 13.10 -22.44 12.59
N PHE A 480 13.10 -22.57 11.26
CA PHE A 480 12.44 -23.69 10.59
C PHE A 480 13.03 -25.05 10.98
N ARG A 481 14.37 -25.12 11.12
CA ARG A 481 15.04 -26.33 11.61
C ARG A 481 14.64 -26.65 13.05
N GLU A 482 14.64 -25.67 13.95
CA GLU A 482 14.23 -25.88 15.34
C GLU A 482 12.78 -26.39 15.42
N LEU A 483 11.87 -25.82 14.64
CA LEU A 483 10.47 -26.26 14.58
C LEU A 483 10.37 -27.72 14.13
N LEU A 484 11.05 -28.10 13.03
CA LEU A 484 11.05 -29.49 12.54
C LEU A 484 11.70 -30.46 13.52
N ILE A 485 12.84 -30.09 14.11
CA ILE A 485 13.55 -30.90 15.10
C ILE A 485 12.65 -31.16 16.33
N ASN A 486 11.96 -30.13 16.82
CA ASN A 486 11.04 -30.28 17.96
C ASN A 486 9.89 -31.24 17.64
N THR A 487 9.35 -31.24 16.41
CA THR A 487 8.36 -32.24 16.00
C THR A 487 8.92 -33.67 15.95
N HIS A 488 10.16 -33.84 15.49
CA HIS A 488 10.82 -35.14 15.43
C HIS A 488 11.11 -35.72 16.83
N PHE A 489 11.60 -34.90 17.77
CA PHE A 489 11.90 -35.35 19.14
C PHE A 489 10.65 -35.74 19.94
N GLN A 490 9.49 -35.13 19.66
CA GLN A 490 8.21 -35.56 20.25
C GLN A 490 7.78 -36.96 19.76
N VAL A 491 8.12 -37.32 18.51
CA VAL A 491 7.80 -38.64 17.92
C VAL A 491 8.79 -39.73 18.36
N CYS A 492 10.07 -39.39 18.53
CA CYS A 492 11.15 -40.34 18.87
C CYS A 492 11.36 -40.59 20.37
N ARG A 493 10.55 -39.99 21.26
CA ARG A 493 10.56 -40.25 22.73
C ARG A 493 10.17 -41.68 23.15
N LYS A 494 10.20 -42.66 22.23
CA LYS A 494 10.02 -44.08 22.51
C LYS A 494 11.32 -44.84 22.87
N SER A 495 12.49 -44.20 22.87
CA SER A 495 13.77 -44.95 22.88
C SER A 495 14.84 -44.56 23.92
N PHE A 496 14.52 -43.86 25.02
CA PHE A 496 15.47 -43.65 26.13
C PHE A 496 15.03 -44.42 27.39
N LEU A 497 15.91 -45.33 27.85
CA LEU A 497 15.61 -46.41 28.80
C LEU A 497 15.20 -45.92 30.21
N ILE A 498 15.56 -44.69 30.59
CA ILE A 498 15.22 -44.10 31.90
C ILE A 498 13.80 -43.49 31.92
N PHE A 499 13.18 -43.23 30.75
CA PHE A 499 11.82 -42.68 30.63
C PHE A 499 10.72 -43.75 30.54
N ARG A 500 11.07 -45.04 30.53
CA ARG A 500 10.10 -46.14 30.33
C ARG A 500 9.10 -46.32 31.48
N ILE A 501 9.46 -45.93 32.70
CA ILE A 501 8.58 -46.10 33.88
C ILE A 501 7.49 -45.01 33.90
N ILE A 502 7.78 -43.79 33.44
CA ILE A 502 6.80 -42.69 33.36
C ILE A 502 5.89 -42.85 32.13
N CYS A 503 6.41 -43.36 31.01
CA CYS A 503 5.64 -43.55 29.77
C CYS A 503 4.63 -44.72 29.80
N TYR A 504 4.69 -45.62 30.79
CA TYR A 504 3.67 -46.67 30.93
C TYR A 504 2.33 -46.11 31.41
N TYR A 505 2.33 -44.96 32.08
CA TYR A 505 1.13 -44.29 32.57
C TYR A 505 0.51 -43.29 31.57
N PHE A 506 1.28 -42.80 30.60
CA PHE A 506 0.80 -41.91 29.54
C PHE A 506 1.04 -42.52 28.16
N ARG A 507 0.08 -43.33 27.74
CA ARG A 507 -0.07 -43.85 26.39
C ARG A 507 -0.38 -42.67 25.45
N SER A 508 0.63 -41.89 25.04
CA SER A 508 0.44 -40.87 23.99
C SER A 508 0.19 -41.59 22.65
N LYS A 509 -1.09 -41.77 22.32
CA LYS A 509 -1.56 -41.66 20.94
C LYS A 509 -1.18 -40.22 20.52
N GLN A 510 -0.44 -39.90 19.46
CA GLN A 510 -0.33 -40.48 18.13
C GLN A 510 1.11 -40.27 17.61
N ALA A 511 1.69 -41.25 16.93
CA ALA A 511 2.83 -41.01 16.04
C ALA A 511 2.33 -40.29 14.77
N LEU A 512 3.19 -39.52 14.07
CA LEU A 512 2.87 -38.99 12.73
C LEU A 512 2.30 -40.12 11.85
N SER A 513 1.21 -39.82 11.14
CA SER A 513 0.63 -40.71 10.12
C SER A 513 1.66 -40.98 9.02
N VAL A 514 1.43 -42.01 8.19
CA VAL A 514 2.31 -42.33 7.07
C VAL A 514 2.43 -41.14 6.11
N GLU A 515 1.30 -40.51 5.78
CA GLU A 515 1.22 -39.30 4.96
C GLU A 515 2.07 -38.15 5.54
N HIS A 516 1.92 -37.85 6.83
CA HIS A 516 2.70 -36.78 7.46
C HIS A 516 4.22 -37.09 7.49
N ARG A 517 4.63 -38.36 7.53
CA ARG A 517 6.05 -38.74 7.43
C ARG A 517 6.61 -38.52 6.03
N GLU A 518 5.82 -38.80 5.01
CA GLU A 518 6.18 -38.53 3.62
C GLU A 518 6.30 -37.02 3.37
N GLU A 519 5.33 -36.23 3.85
CA GLU A 519 5.39 -34.77 3.82
C GLU A 519 6.63 -34.23 4.55
N TYR A 520 6.92 -34.74 5.75
CA TYR A 520 8.13 -34.39 6.49
C TYR A 520 9.39 -34.68 5.66
N SER A 521 9.50 -35.87 5.06
CA SER A 521 10.63 -36.26 4.23
C SER A 521 10.78 -35.34 3.01
N ASN A 522 9.68 -35.05 2.32
CA ASN A 522 9.64 -34.17 1.16
C ASN A 522 10.06 -32.73 1.51
N LEU A 523 9.61 -32.22 2.65
CA LEU A 523 10.04 -30.92 3.16
C LEU A 523 11.56 -30.90 3.38
N ILE A 524 12.11 -31.89 4.09
CA ILE A 524 13.55 -32.00 4.32
C ILE A 524 14.32 -32.03 3.00
N HIS A 525 13.88 -32.82 2.02
CA HIS A 525 14.51 -32.85 0.69
C HIS A 525 14.48 -31.49 0.00
N ARG A 526 13.36 -30.75 0.03
CA ARG A 526 13.25 -29.41 -0.56
C ARG A 526 14.16 -28.40 0.15
N LEU A 527 14.23 -28.45 1.48
CA LEU A 527 15.13 -27.63 2.28
C LEU A 527 16.60 -27.90 1.92
N VAL A 528 16.98 -29.17 1.78
CA VAL A 528 18.33 -29.60 1.39
C VAL A 528 18.65 -29.21 -0.06
N ASN A 529 17.69 -29.32 -0.98
CA ASN A 529 17.90 -28.93 -2.38
C ASN A 529 18.22 -27.44 -2.52
N ILE A 530 17.53 -26.57 -1.78
CA ILE A 530 17.86 -25.14 -1.74
C ILE A 530 19.27 -24.94 -1.22
N TRP A 531 19.66 -25.66 -0.16
CA TRP A 531 21.03 -25.59 0.35
C TRP A 531 22.08 -26.05 -0.68
N ILE A 532 21.81 -27.12 -1.42
CA ILE A 532 22.68 -27.63 -2.49
C ILE A 532 22.78 -26.62 -3.63
N GLU A 533 21.67 -26.02 -4.07
CA GLU A 533 21.66 -24.93 -5.05
C GLU A 533 22.58 -23.80 -4.59
N PHE A 534 22.45 -23.39 -3.32
CA PHE A 534 23.29 -22.32 -2.77
C PHE A 534 24.77 -22.71 -2.63
N SER A 535 25.09 -23.98 -2.39
CA SER A 535 26.48 -24.46 -2.33
C SER A 535 27.21 -24.41 -3.68
N ARG A 536 26.48 -24.28 -4.80
CA ARG A 536 27.05 -24.20 -6.14
C ARG A 536 27.48 -22.78 -6.54
N PHE A 537 27.11 -21.76 -5.77
CA PHE A 537 27.54 -20.40 -6.06
C PHE A 537 29.01 -20.15 -5.71
N THR A 538 29.71 -19.43 -6.59
CA THR A 538 31.18 -19.23 -6.54
C THR A 538 31.60 -17.86 -6.02
N GLU A 539 30.68 -16.91 -5.84
CA GLU A 539 30.99 -15.57 -5.30
C GLU A 539 31.37 -15.60 -3.82
N GLU A 540 32.37 -14.81 -3.43
CA GLU A 540 32.99 -14.85 -2.10
C GLU A 540 32.04 -14.44 -0.97
N ARG A 541 31.07 -13.56 -1.25
CA ARG A 541 29.98 -13.19 -0.34
C ARG A 541 29.02 -14.36 -0.09
N GLN A 542 28.78 -15.18 -1.11
CA GLN A 542 27.89 -16.35 -1.06
C GLN A 542 28.61 -17.56 -0.43
N ARG A 543 29.94 -17.70 -0.60
CA ARG A 543 30.78 -18.65 0.15
C ARG A 543 30.75 -18.43 1.67
N ARG A 544 30.67 -17.18 2.15
CA ARG A 544 30.50 -16.90 3.59
C ARG A 544 29.15 -17.33 4.14
N LEU A 545 28.10 -17.37 3.32
CA LEU A 545 26.78 -17.93 3.69
C LEU A 545 26.84 -19.47 3.73
N GLN A 546 27.61 -20.10 2.84
CA GLN A 546 27.85 -21.56 2.83
C GLN A 546 28.50 -22.06 4.13
N LEU A 547 29.49 -21.35 4.68
CA LEU A 547 30.13 -21.69 5.97
C LEU A 547 29.20 -21.60 7.19
N LYS A 548 28.15 -20.77 7.13
CA LYS A 548 27.20 -20.56 8.25
C LYS A 548 26.01 -21.53 8.23
N LEU A 549 25.86 -22.28 7.15
CA LEU A 549 24.74 -23.20 6.92
C LEU A 549 25.19 -24.66 6.89
N SER A 550 26.46 -24.96 7.18
CA SER A 550 26.96 -26.33 7.15
C SER A 550 26.30 -27.20 8.25
N PRO A 551 25.96 -28.47 7.95
CA PRO A 551 25.50 -29.42 8.96
C PRO A 551 26.48 -29.59 10.13
N SER A 552 27.76 -29.28 9.95
CA SER A 552 28.80 -29.38 10.98
C SER A 552 28.77 -28.28 12.06
N MET A 553 28.03 -27.17 11.86
CA MET A 553 27.73 -26.22 12.94
C MET A 553 26.52 -26.64 13.79
N VAL A 554 25.86 -27.75 13.43
CA VAL A 554 24.91 -28.46 14.29
C VAL A 554 25.73 -29.19 15.34
N ASN A 555 25.93 -28.56 16.49
CA ASN A 555 26.50 -29.23 17.65
C ASN A 555 25.48 -30.28 18.10
N ILE A 556 25.69 -31.52 17.67
CA ILE A 556 25.16 -32.70 18.32
C ILE A 556 25.88 -32.76 19.67
N ARG A 557 25.26 -32.22 20.70
CA ARG A 557 25.54 -32.58 22.09
C ARG A 557 24.24 -32.93 22.77
#